data_AF-A0AA96QKU3-F1
#
_entry.id   AF-A0AA96QKU3-F1
#
_cell.length_a   1.000
_cell.length_b   1.000
_cell.length_c   1.000
_cell.angle_alpha   90.00
_cell.angle_beta   90.00
_cell.angle_gamma   90.00
#
_symmetry.space_group_name_H-M   'P 1'
#
loop_
_entity.id
_entity.type
_entity.pdbx_description
1 polymer ?
#
loop_
_entity_poly.entity_id
_entity_poly.type
_entity_poly.pdbx_seq_one_letter_code
_entity_poly.pdbx_strand_id
1 'polypeptide(L)'
;MRRLSGVAGSLLLCGIFLGSVQTASAADGGITLDATVDRKPVGGTERLVLDSAKSVRVEVTVHNGTDAVRHVKTVRLSGTALALTFFAYDTTLPFDVPARETATRAFVLDLADLGGQATGLLPTEIEVLDNARDVVASVEATGDVRGSMWSVYAVFGLGVLLLTVLSWAGALFALARRRLPANRWQRAMRFLPAGIGTGLVAVISLSVLKLMAPSPTAEIPFILGAAAIALGLGYLTPHPGDAEAADRFDRDFDHEEAPLTERVTRPLPPGGVV
;
A
#
# COMPACT_ATOMS: atom_id res chain seq x y z
N MET A 1 46.29 30.40 -1.18
CA MET A 1 44.93 30.08 -1.69
C MET A 1 45.01 28.74 -2.42
N ARG A 2 44.02 27.85 -2.17
CA ARG A 2 43.85 26.46 -2.68
C ARG A 2 44.93 25.45 -2.28
N ARG A 3 44.62 24.60 -1.28
CA ARG A 3 44.51 23.13 -1.41
C ARG A 3 43.66 22.62 -0.25
N LEU A 4 42.57 21.91 -0.55
CA LEU A 4 41.89 21.02 0.40
C LEU A 4 41.38 19.82 -0.38
N SER A 5 42.14 18.74 -0.26
CA SER A 5 41.78 17.40 -0.69
C SER A 5 41.02 16.71 0.44
N GLY A 6 39.92 16.05 0.09
CA GLY A 6 39.38 14.85 0.73
C GLY A 6 38.74 15.01 2.11
N VAL A 7 37.43 14.79 2.19
CA VAL A 7 36.80 14.05 3.30
C VAL A 7 35.62 13.23 2.78
N ALA A 8 35.58 12.01 3.29
CA ALA A 8 34.53 11.00 3.35
C ALA A 8 33.06 11.49 3.29
N GLY A 9 32.22 10.63 2.71
CA GLY A 9 30.76 10.71 2.79
C GLY A 9 30.13 9.32 2.76
N SER A 10 30.61 8.40 3.59
CA SER A 10 29.81 7.24 4.00
C SER A 10 28.82 7.75 5.05
N LEU A 11 27.56 7.94 4.66
CA LEU A 11 26.50 8.42 5.55
C LEU A 11 25.24 7.58 5.31
N LEU A 12 25.30 6.37 5.88
CA LEU A 12 24.38 5.91 6.90
C LEU A 12 22.96 6.51 6.80
N LEU A 13 22.10 5.93 5.96
CA LEU A 13 20.65 6.11 6.05
C LEU A 13 20.07 4.94 6.87
N CYS A 14 20.41 4.94 8.16
CA CYS A 14 19.71 4.16 9.18
C CYS A 14 18.56 5.05 9.70
N GLY A 15 17.49 5.13 8.93
CA GLY A 15 16.31 5.93 9.22
C GLY A 15 15.25 5.15 9.98
N ILE A 16 15.45 5.03 11.29
CA ILE A 16 14.41 5.10 12.34
C ILE A 16 13.12 4.30 12.02
N PHE A 17 13.20 2.97 12.16
CA PHE A 17 12.07 2.15 12.60
C PHE A 17 12.05 2.17 14.14
N LEU A 18 11.77 3.33 14.74
CA LEU A 18 11.24 3.37 16.11
C LEU A 18 9.77 3.00 16.02
N GLY A 19 9.50 1.71 15.80
CA GLY A 19 8.23 1.12 16.13
C GLY A 19 8.02 1.37 17.62
N SER A 20 7.12 2.28 17.93
CA SER A 20 6.49 2.36 19.25
C SER A 20 6.01 0.96 19.60
N VAL A 21 6.75 0.28 20.46
CA VAL A 21 6.26 -0.89 21.19
C VAL A 21 5.15 -0.33 22.07
N GLN A 22 3.92 -0.35 21.55
CA GLN A 22 2.76 -0.21 22.39
C GLN A 22 2.79 -1.45 23.28
N THR A 23 3.30 -1.28 24.51
CA THR A 23 2.96 -2.17 25.60
C THR A 23 1.44 -2.20 25.66
N ALA A 24 0.84 -3.30 25.19
CA ALA A 24 -0.54 -3.61 25.43
C ALA A 24 -0.72 -3.68 26.94
N SER A 25 -1.15 -2.56 27.53
CA SER A 25 -1.77 -2.57 28.84
C SER A 25 -3.08 -3.31 28.63
N ALA A 26 -3.11 -4.59 29.02
CA ALA A 26 -4.38 -5.24 29.32
C ALA A 26 -5.02 -4.38 30.41
N ALA A 27 -5.94 -3.51 30.01
CA ALA A 27 -6.79 -2.81 30.95
C ALA A 27 -7.64 -3.88 31.62
N ASP A 28 -7.24 -4.28 32.83
CA ASP A 28 -8.08 -5.07 33.73
C ASP A 28 -9.39 -4.31 33.93
N GLY A 29 -10.40 -4.67 33.14
CA GLY A 29 -11.70 -3.99 33.09
C GLY A 29 -12.20 -3.57 31.71
N GLY A 30 -11.47 -3.87 30.62
CA GLY A 30 -11.95 -3.65 29.25
C GLY A 30 -13.15 -4.54 28.87
N ILE A 31 -13.82 -4.19 27.78
CA ILE A 31 -14.83 -5.06 27.16
C ILE A 31 -14.12 -5.91 26.10
N THR A 32 -14.28 -7.22 26.17
CA THR A 32 -13.70 -8.14 25.18
C THR A 32 -14.79 -8.89 24.44
N LEU A 33 -14.48 -9.25 23.19
CA LEU A 33 -15.37 -9.98 22.30
C LEU A 33 -14.70 -11.28 21.86
N ASP A 34 -15.36 -12.39 22.15
CA ASP A 34 -15.07 -13.67 21.52
C ASP A 34 -16.18 -13.98 20.53
N ALA A 35 -15.83 -14.44 19.33
CA ALA A 35 -16.80 -14.85 18.33
C ALA A 35 -16.46 -16.21 17.76
N THR A 36 -17.49 -16.98 17.42
CA THR A 36 -17.36 -18.19 16.63
C THR A 36 -18.29 -18.16 15.42
N VAL A 37 -17.83 -18.72 14.31
CA VAL A 37 -18.64 -18.92 13.11
C VAL A 37 -18.63 -20.40 12.77
N ASP A 38 -19.80 -21.01 12.71
CA ASP A 38 -19.97 -22.46 12.56
C ASP A 38 -19.16 -23.28 13.58
N ARG A 39 -19.07 -22.77 14.82
CA ARG A 39 -18.30 -23.30 15.96
C ARG A 39 -16.77 -23.20 15.82
N LYS A 40 -16.27 -22.45 14.84
CA LYS A 40 -14.84 -22.14 14.72
C LYS A 40 -14.54 -20.78 15.32
N PRO A 41 -13.52 -20.66 16.19
CA PRO A 41 -13.16 -19.38 16.78
C PRO A 41 -12.67 -18.38 15.72
N VAL A 42 -13.11 -17.13 15.86
CA VAL A 42 -12.66 -15.98 15.07
C VAL A 42 -11.43 -15.38 15.77
N GLY A 43 -10.43 -14.91 15.00
CA GLY A 43 -9.18 -14.37 15.55
C GLY A 43 -8.07 -15.39 15.80
N GLY A 44 -8.30 -16.67 15.47
CA GLY A 44 -7.26 -17.70 15.45
C GLY A 44 -6.36 -17.67 14.21
N THR A 45 -5.45 -18.63 14.09
CA THR A 45 -4.62 -18.83 12.87
C THR A 45 -5.40 -19.38 11.67
N GLU A 46 -6.62 -19.87 11.89
CA GLU A 46 -7.46 -20.40 10.82
C GLU A 46 -8.20 -19.30 10.05
N ARG A 47 -8.44 -19.57 8.76
CA ARG A 47 -9.21 -18.66 7.90
C ARG A 47 -10.70 -18.89 8.12
N LEU A 48 -11.45 -17.80 8.27
CA LEU A 48 -12.89 -17.80 8.40
C LEU A 48 -13.54 -18.04 7.02
N VAL A 49 -14.14 -19.19 6.79
CA VAL A 49 -14.76 -19.49 5.48
C VAL A 49 -16.14 -18.84 5.41
N LEU A 50 -16.33 -17.95 4.44
CA LEU A 50 -17.62 -17.30 4.15
C LEU A 50 -18.06 -17.70 2.74
N ASP A 51 -19.14 -18.48 2.64
CA ASP A 51 -19.63 -19.06 1.38
C ASP A 51 -20.97 -18.44 1.01
N SER A 52 -21.06 -17.76 -0.14
CA SER A 52 -22.29 -17.08 -0.54
C SER A 52 -23.47 -18.02 -0.80
N ALA A 53 -23.21 -19.32 -0.99
CA ALA A 53 -24.26 -20.31 -1.19
C ALA A 53 -24.82 -20.88 0.12
N LYS A 54 -24.30 -20.46 1.28
CA LYS A 54 -24.63 -21.03 2.59
C LYS A 54 -24.90 -19.93 3.60
N SER A 55 -25.83 -20.21 4.51
CA SER A 55 -25.96 -19.44 5.74
C SER A 55 -24.97 -19.96 6.79
N VAL A 56 -24.46 -19.08 7.62
CA VAL A 56 -23.51 -19.40 8.70
C VAL A 56 -24.11 -19.09 10.06
N ARG A 57 -23.78 -19.87 11.07
CA ARG A 57 -24.18 -19.58 12.46
C ARG A 57 -23.07 -18.76 13.11
N VAL A 58 -23.38 -17.52 13.47
CA VAL A 58 -22.48 -16.63 14.20
C VAL A 58 -22.88 -16.64 15.67
N GLU A 59 -21.92 -16.85 16.55
CA GLU A 59 -22.08 -16.78 18.00
C GLU A 59 -21.09 -15.77 18.55
N VAL A 60 -21.60 -14.76 19.26
CA VAL A 60 -20.81 -13.72 19.90
C VAL A 60 -20.94 -13.82 21.40
N THR A 61 -19.81 -13.73 22.09
CA THR A 61 -19.70 -13.74 23.54
C THR A 61 -19.00 -12.46 23.94
N VAL A 62 -19.76 -11.56 24.57
CA VAL A 62 -19.26 -10.27 25.04
C VAL A 62 -18.98 -10.38 26.51
N HIS A 63 -17.75 -10.13 26.92
CA HIS A 63 -17.35 -10.05 28.33
C HIS A 63 -17.22 -8.59 28.74
N ASN A 64 -18.02 -8.17 29.71
CA ASN A 64 -18.02 -6.80 30.22
C ASN A 64 -17.17 -6.71 31.49
N GLY A 65 -15.90 -6.34 31.35
CA GLY A 65 -15.02 -6.08 32.49
C GLY A 65 -15.34 -4.80 33.28
N THR A 66 -16.29 -3.98 32.82
CA THR A 66 -16.63 -2.68 33.42
C THR A 66 -17.67 -2.79 34.54
N ASP A 67 -17.80 -1.72 35.34
CA ASP A 67 -18.77 -1.63 36.45
C ASP A 67 -20.16 -1.12 36.03
N ALA A 68 -20.38 -0.88 34.73
CA ALA A 68 -21.65 -0.40 34.19
C ALA A 68 -22.26 -1.40 33.22
N VAL A 69 -23.59 -1.42 33.13
CA VAL A 69 -24.31 -2.22 32.11
C VAL A 69 -23.94 -1.70 30.71
N ARG A 70 -23.67 -2.63 29.80
CA ARG A 70 -23.40 -2.31 28.40
C ARG A 70 -24.56 -2.78 27.53
N HIS A 71 -25.11 -1.83 26.78
CA HIS A 71 -26.21 -2.07 25.87
C HIS A 71 -25.65 -2.39 24.49
N VAL A 72 -25.85 -3.62 24.04
CA VAL A 72 -25.52 -4.05 22.69
C VAL A 72 -26.78 -4.03 21.85
N LYS A 73 -26.71 -3.50 20.64
CA LYS A 73 -27.83 -3.43 19.71
C LYS A 73 -27.58 -4.18 18.41
N THR A 74 -26.38 -4.05 17.86
CA THR A 74 -26.08 -4.55 16.52
C THR A 74 -24.77 -5.31 16.54
N VAL A 75 -24.75 -6.45 15.84
CA VAL A 75 -23.51 -7.16 15.51
C VAL A 75 -23.26 -6.93 14.04
N ARG A 76 -22.07 -6.43 13.69
CA ARG A 76 -21.64 -6.19 12.31
C ARG A 76 -20.57 -7.19 11.94
N LEU A 77 -20.76 -7.88 10.82
CA LEU A 77 -19.71 -8.61 10.12
C LEU A 77 -19.32 -7.82 8.88
N SER A 78 -18.08 -7.34 8.79
CA SER A 78 -17.61 -6.58 7.64
C SER A 78 -16.34 -7.17 7.04
N GLY A 79 -16.14 -6.96 5.74
CA GLY A 79 -14.91 -7.32 5.04
C GLY A 79 -14.36 -6.14 4.27
N THR A 80 -13.06 -5.91 4.44
CA THR A 80 -12.37 -4.76 3.86
C THR A 80 -11.22 -5.20 2.98
N ALA A 81 -10.87 -4.38 2.00
CA ALA A 81 -9.61 -4.48 1.27
C ALA A 81 -9.20 -3.07 0.81
N LEU A 82 -7.91 -2.73 0.86
CA LEU A 82 -7.42 -1.41 0.44
C LEU A 82 -8.19 -0.24 1.10
N ALA A 83 -8.50 -0.37 2.40
CA ALA A 83 -9.30 0.58 3.18
C ALA A 83 -10.74 0.83 2.68
N LEU A 84 -11.27 -0.04 1.83
CA LEU A 84 -12.66 0.00 1.35
C LEU A 84 -13.43 -1.19 1.90
N THR A 85 -14.65 -0.95 2.38
CA THR A 85 -15.58 -2.00 2.79
C THR A 85 -16.28 -2.58 1.57
N PHE A 86 -16.15 -3.88 1.34
CA PHE A 86 -16.80 -4.57 0.22
C PHE A 86 -18.13 -5.21 0.61
N PHE A 87 -18.23 -5.68 1.84
CA PHE A 87 -19.47 -6.20 2.41
C PHE A 87 -19.58 -5.80 3.88
N ALA A 88 -20.82 -5.60 4.33
CA ALA A 88 -21.15 -5.37 5.72
C ALA A 88 -22.54 -5.94 6.00
N TYR A 89 -22.64 -6.81 7.00
CA TYR A 89 -23.88 -7.41 7.45
C TYR A 89 -24.19 -6.94 8.86
N ASP A 90 -25.24 -6.12 8.98
CA ASP A 90 -25.70 -5.60 10.26
C ASP A 90 -26.87 -6.43 10.77
N THR A 91 -26.66 -7.20 11.84
CA THR A 91 -27.73 -7.95 12.51
C THR A 91 -28.15 -7.22 13.77
N THR A 92 -29.42 -6.80 13.83
CA THR A 92 -29.96 -6.16 15.04
C THR A 92 -30.37 -7.24 16.03
N LEU A 93 -29.66 -7.30 17.15
CA LEU A 93 -29.84 -8.30 18.18
C LEU A 93 -29.61 -7.63 19.54
N PRO A 94 -30.64 -6.96 20.09
CA PRO A 94 -30.47 -6.20 21.32
C PRO A 94 -30.30 -7.12 22.52
N PHE A 95 -29.26 -6.88 23.32
CA PHE A 95 -29.06 -7.51 24.61
C PHE A 95 -28.19 -6.65 25.53
N ASP A 96 -28.42 -6.81 26.83
CA ASP A 96 -27.62 -6.14 27.84
C ASP A 96 -26.56 -7.10 28.37
N VAL A 97 -25.37 -6.57 28.61
CA VAL A 97 -24.28 -7.25 29.29
C VAL A 97 -24.10 -6.58 30.64
N PRO A 98 -24.53 -7.22 31.74
CA PRO A 98 -24.37 -6.66 33.08
C PRO A 98 -22.90 -6.41 33.42
N ALA A 99 -22.68 -5.58 34.44
CA ALA A 99 -21.35 -5.28 34.93
C ALA A 99 -20.65 -6.57 35.41
N ARG A 100 -19.38 -6.76 35.03
CA ARG A 100 -18.56 -7.95 35.38
C ARG A 100 -19.12 -9.29 34.89
N GLU A 101 -20.08 -9.28 33.98
CA GLU A 101 -20.71 -10.49 33.44
C GLU A 101 -20.41 -10.68 31.96
N THR A 102 -20.75 -11.87 31.46
CA THR A 102 -20.63 -12.25 30.07
C THR A 102 -22.00 -12.58 29.51
N ALA A 103 -22.29 -12.13 28.29
CA ALA A 103 -23.49 -12.50 27.57
C ALA A 103 -23.15 -13.11 26.21
N THR A 104 -23.79 -14.24 25.91
CA THR A 104 -23.63 -14.94 24.63
C THR A 104 -24.91 -14.89 23.83
N ARG A 105 -24.79 -14.61 22.53
CA ARG A 105 -25.89 -14.65 21.57
C ARG A 105 -25.46 -15.33 20.29
N ALA A 106 -26.36 -16.14 19.74
CA ALA A 106 -26.16 -16.81 18.47
C ALA A 106 -27.27 -16.45 17.50
N PHE A 107 -26.91 -16.29 16.23
CA PHE A 107 -27.83 -16.02 15.13
C PHE A 107 -27.34 -16.67 13.85
N VAL A 108 -28.22 -16.78 12.87
CA VAL A 108 -27.90 -17.27 11.54
C VAL A 108 -27.80 -16.08 10.62
N LEU A 109 -26.70 -15.98 9.88
CA LEU A 109 -26.46 -14.95 8.89
C LEU A 109 -26.57 -15.56 7.49
N ASP A 110 -27.39 -14.95 6.64
CA ASP A 110 -27.46 -15.27 5.22
C ASP A 110 -26.41 -14.48 4.44
N LEU A 111 -25.61 -15.18 3.64
CA LEU A 111 -24.49 -14.62 2.88
C LEU A 111 -24.78 -14.55 1.38
N ALA A 112 -26.04 -14.69 0.95
CA ALA A 112 -26.41 -14.69 -0.47
C ALA A 112 -25.82 -13.48 -1.25
N ASP A 113 -25.88 -12.28 -0.66
CA ASP A 113 -25.38 -11.04 -1.29
C ASP A 113 -23.85 -11.00 -1.46
N LEU A 114 -23.10 -11.79 -0.67
CA LEU A 114 -21.65 -11.86 -0.70
C LEU A 114 -21.14 -12.28 -2.09
N GLY A 115 -21.95 -13.08 -2.80
CA GLY A 115 -21.67 -13.56 -4.14
C GLY A 115 -21.40 -12.42 -5.13
N GLY A 116 -22.14 -11.32 -5.03
CA GLY A 116 -21.96 -10.15 -5.89
C GLY A 116 -20.90 -9.17 -5.39
N GLN A 117 -20.49 -9.26 -4.12
CA GLN A 117 -19.71 -8.21 -3.47
C GLN A 117 -18.21 -8.50 -3.47
N ALA A 118 -17.79 -9.69 -3.03
CA ALA A 118 -16.37 -9.99 -2.83
C ALA A 118 -16.02 -11.45 -3.13
N THR A 119 -14.73 -11.70 -3.39
CA THR A 119 -14.17 -13.05 -3.54
C THR A 119 -12.68 -13.03 -3.21
N GLY A 120 -12.14 -14.11 -2.63
CA GLY A 120 -10.74 -14.22 -2.23
C GLY A 120 -10.52 -14.05 -0.73
N LEU A 121 -9.28 -13.77 -0.34
CA LEU A 121 -8.95 -13.46 1.06
C LEU A 121 -9.17 -11.98 1.36
N LEU A 122 -9.94 -11.69 2.40
CA LEU A 122 -10.17 -10.34 2.90
C LEU A 122 -9.96 -10.30 4.42
N PRO A 123 -9.33 -9.25 4.97
CA PRO A 123 -9.56 -8.87 6.35
C PRO A 123 -11.06 -8.82 6.64
N THR A 124 -11.47 -9.44 7.71
CA THR A 124 -12.85 -9.51 8.15
C THR A 124 -12.89 -9.16 9.62
N GLU A 125 -13.88 -8.38 10.02
CA GLU A 125 -14.04 -7.94 11.38
C GLU A 125 -15.46 -8.21 11.85
N ILE A 126 -15.58 -8.71 13.08
CA ILE A 126 -16.86 -8.80 13.79
C ILE A 126 -16.84 -7.73 14.87
N GLU A 127 -17.74 -6.77 14.74
CA GLU A 127 -17.92 -5.68 15.69
C GLU A 127 -19.24 -5.86 16.43
N VAL A 128 -19.24 -5.47 17.69
CA VAL A 128 -20.45 -5.31 18.49
C VAL A 128 -20.67 -3.83 18.74
N LEU A 129 -21.84 -3.33 18.36
CA LEU A 129 -22.19 -1.91 18.38
C LEU A 129 -23.31 -1.66 19.40
N ASP A 130 -23.25 -0.48 20.02
CA ASP A 130 -24.24 -0.04 20.98
C ASP A 130 -25.46 0.65 20.33
N ASN A 131 -26.29 1.28 21.16
CA ASN A 131 -27.47 2.04 20.70
C ASN A 131 -27.13 3.27 19.85
N ALA A 132 -25.97 3.89 20.05
CA ALA A 132 -25.45 5.03 19.30
C ALA A 132 -24.71 4.61 18.01
N ARG A 133 -24.48 3.30 17.81
CA ARG A 133 -23.62 2.69 16.78
C ARG A 133 -22.13 2.91 17.03
N ASP A 134 -21.74 3.14 18.28
CA ASP A 134 -20.34 3.14 18.67
C ASP A 134 -19.86 1.70 18.84
N VAL A 135 -18.63 1.42 18.40
CA VAL A 135 -18.01 0.09 18.53
C VAL A 135 -17.67 -0.15 20.00
N VAL A 136 -18.29 -1.17 20.58
CA VAL A 136 -18.10 -1.58 21.98
C VAL A 136 -16.89 -2.49 22.10
N ALA A 137 -16.79 -3.46 21.20
CA ALA A 137 -15.69 -4.41 21.08
C ALA A 137 -15.66 -4.98 19.67
N SER A 138 -14.49 -5.38 19.20
CA SER A 138 -14.33 -6.03 17.90
C SER A 138 -13.31 -7.17 17.95
N VAL A 139 -13.40 -8.05 16.97
CA VAL A 139 -12.45 -9.13 16.74
C VAL A 139 -12.16 -9.24 15.24
N GLU A 140 -10.87 -9.17 14.91
CA GLU A 140 -10.38 -9.28 13.55
C GLU A 140 -10.09 -10.74 13.17
N ALA A 141 -10.25 -11.06 11.89
CA ALA A 141 -9.88 -12.35 11.31
C ALA A 141 -9.56 -12.22 9.82
N THR A 142 -9.00 -13.28 9.24
CA THR A 142 -8.85 -13.40 7.79
C THR A 142 -9.98 -14.25 7.23
N GLY A 143 -10.86 -13.66 6.42
CA GLY A 143 -11.94 -14.35 5.71
C GLY A 143 -11.49 -14.99 4.40
N ASP A 144 -11.76 -16.28 4.21
CA ASP A 144 -11.83 -16.95 2.89
C ASP A 144 -13.22 -16.75 2.30
N VAL A 145 -13.39 -15.67 1.56
CA VAL A 145 -14.65 -15.28 0.93
C VAL A 145 -14.81 -16.01 -0.40
N ARG A 146 -15.90 -16.77 -0.51
CA ARG A 146 -16.28 -17.53 -1.70
C ARG A 146 -17.51 -16.90 -2.32
N GLY A 147 -17.29 -15.82 -3.06
CA GLY A 147 -18.29 -15.22 -3.92
C GLY A 147 -18.03 -15.50 -5.40
N SER A 148 -18.60 -14.65 -6.26
CA SER A 148 -18.47 -14.77 -7.72
C SER A 148 -17.17 -14.16 -8.24
N MET A 149 -16.67 -14.72 -9.35
CA MET A 149 -15.59 -14.12 -10.16
C MET A 149 -16.01 -12.80 -10.82
N TRP A 150 -17.31 -12.52 -10.87
CA TRP A 150 -17.89 -11.26 -11.34
C TRP A 150 -18.30 -10.32 -10.20
N SER A 151 -17.75 -10.54 -9.00
CA SER A 151 -18.00 -9.66 -7.86
C SER A 151 -17.44 -8.24 -8.08
N VAL A 152 -17.99 -7.26 -7.36
CA VAL A 152 -17.53 -5.87 -7.39
C VAL A 152 -16.03 -5.78 -7.14
N TYR A 153 -15.51 -6.54 -6.17
CA TYR A 153 -14.06 -6.61 -5.90
C TYR A 153 -13.25 -7.12 -7.09
N ALA A 154 -13.68 -8.20 -7.75
CA ALA A 154 -12.98 -8.75 -8.90
C ALA A 154 -13.00 -7.79 -10.11
N VAL A 155 -14.15 -7.15 -10.37
CA VAL A 155 -14.30 -6.15 -11.44
C VAL A 155 -13.46 -4.90 -11.15
N PHE A 156 -13.41 -4.45 -9.90
CA PHE A 156 -12.52 -3.39 -9.47
C PHE A 156 -11.06 -3.74 -9.76
N GLY A 157 -10.62 -4.95 -9.39
CA GLY A 157 -9.29 -5.46 -9.71
C GLY A 157 -8.98 -5.45 -11.22
N LEU A 158 -9.95 -5.86 -12.04
CA LEU A 158 -9.82 -5.83 -13.50
C LEU A 158 -9.69 -4.40 -14.04
N GLY A 159 -10.44 -3.45 -13.49
CA GLY A 159 -10.33 -2.03 -13.82
C GLY A 159 -8.95 -1.47 -13.50
N VAL A 160 -8.42 -1.77 -12.31
CA VAL A 160 -7.06 -1.38 -11.90
C VAL A 160 -6.02 -2.02 -12.81
N LEU A 161 -6.17 -3.30 -13.17
CA LEU A 161 -5.30 -3.99 -14.12
C LEU A 161 -5.29 -3.29 -15.48
N LEU A 162 -6.46 -2.97 -16.03
CA LEU A 162 -6.57 -2.29 -17.32
C LEU A 162 -5.88 -0.91 -17.29
N LEU A 163 -6.14 -0.11 -16.26
CA LEU A 163 -5.47 1.19 -16.09
C LEU A 163 -3.95 1.06 -15.94
N THR A 164 -3.49 0.00 -15.26
CA THR A 164 -2.06 -0.31 -15.12
C THR A 164 -1.45 -0.65 -16.47
N VAL A 165 -2.10 -1.50 -17.26
CA VAL A 165 -1.67 -1.86 -18.62
C VAL A 165 -1.63 -0.63 -19.52
N LEU A 166 -2.65 0.24 -19.49
CA LEU A 166 -2.68 1.47 -20.26
C LEU A 166 -1.58 2.45 -19.82
N SER A 167 -1.28 2.52 -18.52
CA SER A 167 -0.19 3.34 -17.98
C SER A 167 1.17 2.86 -18.47
N TRP A 168 1.41 1.54 -18.43
CA TRP A 168 2.61 0.93 -19.01
C TRP A 168 2.70 1.16 -20.52
N ALA A 169 1.63 0.91 -21.26
CA ALA A 169 1.59 1.12 -22.70
C ALA A 169 1.89 2.58 -23.06
N GLY A 170 1.30 3.55 -22.35
CA GLY A 170 1.55 4.97 -22.55
C GLY A 170 3.00 5.38 -22.27
N ALA A 171 3.61 4.83 -21.22
CA ALA A 171 5.02 5.09 -20.87
C ALA A 171 5.97 4.49 -21.92
N LEU A 172 5.76 3.22 -22.29
CA LEU A 172 6.56 2.51 -23.29
C LEU A 172 6.39 3.11 -24.69
N PHE A 173 5.19 3.55 -25.04
CA PHE A 173 4.93 4.21 -26.32
C PHE A 173 5.60 5.58 -26.42
N ALA A 174 5.62 6.34 -25.32
CA ALA A 174 6.35 7.60 -25.26
C ALA A 174 7.86 7.40 -25.42
N LEU A 175 8.40 6.34 -24.81
CA LEU A 175 9.78 5.89 -24.99
C LEU A 175 10.05 5.51 -26.45
N ALA A 176 9.21 4.67 -27.05
CA ALA A 176 9.33 4.23 -28.44
C ALA A 176 9.30 5.40 -29.44
N ARG A 177 8.46 6.42 -29.18
CA ARG A 177 8.36 7.64 -29.99
C ARG A 177 9.47 8.66 -29.70
N ARG A 178 10.42 8.37 -28.81
CA ARG A 178 11.48 9.30 -28.34
C ARG A 178 10.94 10.64 -27.81
N ARG A 179 9.70 10.65 -27.29
CA ARG A 179 9.02 11.85 -26.74
C ARG A 179 9.15 11.96 -25.22
N LEU A 180 10.25 11.47 -24.68
CA LEU A 180 10.52 11.59 -23.25
C LEU A 180 11.05 12.99 -22.93
N PRO A 181 10.65 13.58 -21.78
CA PRO A 181 11.23 14.84 -21.32
C PRO A 181 12.75 14.75 -21.19
N ALA A 182 13.47 15.84 -21.46
CA ALA A 182 14.92 15.87 -21.24
C ALA A 182 15.28 15.69 -19.76
N ASN A 183 14.43 16.14 -18.84
CA ASN A 183 14.64 15.99 -17.40
C ASN A 183 14.37 14.54 -16.95
N ARG A 184 15.41 13.90 -16.37
CA ARG A 184 15.37 12.53 -15.81
C ARG A 184 14.30 12.35 -14.74
N TRP A 185 14.03 13.38 -13.94
CA TRP A 185 12.99 13.33 -12.90
C TRP A 185 11.57 13.32 -13.49
N GLN A 186 11.33 14.16 -14.51
CA GLN A 186 10.02 14.20 -15.19
C GLN A 186 9.75 12.89 -15.94
N ARG A 187 10.79 12.26 -16.47
CA ARG A 187 10.70 10.91 -17.05
C ARG A 187 10.33 9.87 -16.00
N ALA A 188 11.02 9.83 -14.86
CA ALA A 188 10.70 8.92 -13.76
C ALA A 188 9.24 9.07 -13.33
N MET A 189 8.77 10.30 -13.12
CA MET A 189 7.38 10.59 -12.74
C MET A 189 6.33 10.07 -13.72
N ARG A 190 6.67 9.89 -14.99
CA ARG A 190 5.75 9.33 -16.01
C ARG A 190 5.52 7.82 -15.84
N PHE A 191 6.46 7.10 -15.23
CA PHE A 191 6.34 5.67 -14.94
C PHE A 191 5.70 5.39 -13.58
N LEU A 192 5.57 6.41 -12.72
CA LEU A 192 5.02 6.27 -11.37
C LEU A 192 3.60 5.68 -11.35
N PRO A 193 2.63 6.14 -12.17
CA PRO A 193 1.29 5.55 -12.18
C PRO A 193 1.29 4.06 -12.53
N ALA A 194 2.17 3.66 -13.45
CA ALA A 194 2.33 2.26 -13.86
C ALA A 194 2.90 1.40 -12.72
N GLY A 195 3.87 1.92 -11.96
CA GLY A 195 4.44 1.24 -10.79
C GLY A 195 3.45 1.08 -9.64
N ILE A 196 2.73 2.15 -9.28
CA ILE A 196 1.67 2.09 -8.25
C ILE A 196 0.60 1.09 -8.66
N GLY A 197 0.14 1.16 -9.92
CA GLY A 197 -0.83 0.22 -10.48
C GLY A 197 -0.36 -1.23 -10.39
N THR A 198 0.90 -1.51 -10.73
CA THR A 198 1.48 -2.85 -10.63
C THR A 198 1.47 -3.38 -9.19
N GLY A 199 1.80 -2.57 -8.20
CA GLY A 199 1.73 -2.97 -6.80
C GLY A 199 0.31 -3.29 -6.33
N LEU A 200 -0.66 -2.44 -6.69
CA LEU A 200 -2.08 -2.68 -6.39
C LEU A 200 -2.60 -3.96 -7.05
N VAL A 201 -2.31 -4.16 -8.33
CA VAL A 201 -2.66 -5.39 -9.07
C VAL A 201 -2.07 -6.62 -8.41
N ALA A 202 -0.81 -6.56 -7.95
CA ALA A 202 -0.18 -7.68 -7.27
C ALA A 202 -0.92 -8.05 -5.99
N VAL A 203 -1.24 -7.08 -5.13
CA VAL A 203 -1.97 -7.34 -3.87
C VAL A 203 -3.35 -7.93 -4.13
N ILE A 204 -4.12 -7.34 -5.05
CA ILE A 204 -5.45 -7.84 -5.42
C ILE A 204 -5.36 -9.26 -5.97
N SER A 205 -4.37 -9.53 -6.84
CA SER A 205 -4.17 -10.88 -7.41
C SER A 205 -3.84 -11.90 -6.32
N LEU A 206 -2.95 -11.57 -5.38
CA LEU A 206 -2.60 -12.45 -4.26
C LEU A 206 -3.80 -12.74 -3.35
N SER A 207 -4.67 -11.74 -3.14
CA SER A 207 -5.92 -11.87 -2.39
C SER A 207 -6.90 -12.82 -3.09
N VAL A 208 -7.17 -12.60 -4.38
CA VAL A 208 -8.09 -13.44 -5.18
C VAL A 208 -7.56 -14.87 -5.32
N LEU A 209 -6.24 -15.03 -5.50
CA LEU A 209 -5.56 -16.34 -5.55
C LEU A 209 -5.45 -17.03 -4.18
N LYS A 210 -5.95 -16.41 -3.11
CA LYS A 210 -5.95 -16.92 -1.74
C LYS A 210 -4.56 -17.21 -1.17
N LEU A 211 -3.58 -16.44 -1.61
CA LEU A 211 -2.19 -16.51 -1.15
C LEU A 211 -1.96 -15.59 0.05
N MET A 212 -2.49 -14.37 0.00
CA MET A 212 -2.26 -13.35 1.03
C MET A 212 -3.46 -12.41 1.14
N ALA A 213 -3.91 -12.14 2.36
CA ALA A 213 -4.96 -11.14 2.59
C ALA A 213 -4.41 -9.72 2.38
N PRO A 214 -5.18 -8.81 1.78
CA PRO A 214 -4.78 -7.42 1.59
C PRO A 214 -4.83 -6.71 2.97
N SER A 215 -3.66 -6.50 3.58
CA SER A 215 -3.51 -5.74 4.83
C SER A 215 -2.58 -4.55 4.60
N PRO A 216 -2.70 -3.43 5.34
CA PRO A 216 -1.82 -2.28 5.17
C PRO A 216 -0.33 -2.63 5.28
N THR A 217 0.00 -3.57 6.17
CA THR A 217 1.37 -4.07 6.39
C THR A 217 1.94 -4.80 5.17
N ALA A 218 1.09 -5.45 4.37
CA ALA A 218 1.50 -6.11 3.14
C ALA A 218 1.35 -5.19 1.91
N GLU A 219 0.27 -4.40 1.84
CA GLU A 219 -0.06 -3.51 0.73
C GLU A 219 1.03 -2.46 0.46
N ILE A 220 1.42 -1.74 1.52
CA ILE A 220 2.37 -0.63 1.44
C ILE A 220 3.71 -1.06 0.80
N PRO A 221 4.38 -2.14 1.24
CA PRO A 221 5.65 -2.53 0.63
C PRO A 221 5.51 -2.99 -0.83
N PHE A 222 4.42 -3.66 -1.21
CA PHE A 222 4.19 -4.02 -2.62
C PHE A 222 4.01 -2.78 -3.51
N ILE A 223 3.21 -1.81 -3.07
CA ILE A 223 2.93 -0.58 -3.81
C ILE A 223 4.19 0.28 -3.90
N LEU A 224 4.85 0.54 -2.77
CA LEU A 224 6.06 1.37 -2.74
C LEU A 224 7.23 0.70 -3.48
N GLY A 225 7.39 -0.61 -3.33
CA GLY A 225 8.42 -1.37 -4.04
C GLY A 225 8.25 -1.32 -5.55
N ALA A 226 7.04 -1.60 -6.05
CA ALA A 226 6.74 -1.52 -7.48
C ALA A 226 6.87 -0.09 -8.03
N ALA A 227 6.41 0.92 -7.27
CA ALA A 227 6.57 2.33 -7.61
C ALA A 227 8.05 2.74 -7.70
N ALA A 228 8.89 2.33 -6.74
CA ALA A 228 10.32 2.61 -6.73
C ALA A 228 11.04 1.97 -7.92
N ILE A 229 10.70 0.72 -8.27
CA ILE A 229 11.24 0.04 -9.44
C ILE A 229 10.85 0.78 -10.73
N ALA A 230 9.57 1.15 -10.88
CA ALA A 230 9.10 1.88 -12.05
C ALA A 230 9.74 3.27 -12.18
N LEU A 231 9.90 4.00 -11.07
CA LEU A 231 10.66 5.25 -11.02
C LEU A 231 12.10 5.05 -11.47
N GLY A 232 12.78 4.00 -10.97
CA GLY A 232 14.13 3.65 -11.37
C GLY A 232 14.24 3.36 -12.88
N LEU A 233 13.32 2.57 -13.42
CA LEU A 233 13.23 2.31 -14.87
C LEU A 233 13.03 3.60 -15.67
N GLY A 234 12.15 4.47 -15.20
CA GLY A 234 11.88 5.77 -15.81
C GLY A 234 13.05 6.76 -15.69
N TYR A 235 13.89 6.65 -14.66
CA TYR A 235 15.08 7.47 -14.45
C TYR A 235 16.28 7.01 -15.30
N LEU A 236 16.44 5.70 -15.46
CA LEU A 236 17.54 5.09 -16.22
C LEU A 236 17.30 5.04 -17.73
N THR A 237 16.10 5.37 -18.21
CA THR A 237 15.77 5.35 -19.63
C THR A 237 16.66 6.31 -20.46
N PRO A 238 17.27 5.88 -21.57
CA PRO A 238 18.10 6.79 -22.37
C PRO A 238 17.28 7.91 -23.05
N HIS A 239 17.80 9.14 -23.11
CA HIS A 239 17.28 10.22 -23.94
C HIS A 239 18.34 10.71 -24.94
N PRO A 240 18.00 11.03 -26.21
CA PRO A 240 18.98 11.47 -27.21
C PRO A 240 19.81 12.68 -26.78
N GLY A 241 19.20 13.62 -26.05
CA GLY A 241 19.90 14.80 -25.53
C GLY A 241 20.93 14.50 -24.43
N ASP A 242 20.87 13.33 -23.78
CA ASP A 242 21.91 12.93 -22.81
C ASP A 242 23.25 12.67 -23.52
N ALA A 243 23.23 12.13 -24.74
CA ALA A 243 24.43 11.89 -25.54
C ALA A 243 25.04 13.20 -26.05
N GLU A 244 24.22 14.11 -26.58
CA GLU A 244 24.70 15.43 -27.03
C GLU A 244 25.28 16.29 -25.90
N ALA A 245 24.73 16.16 -24.68
CA ALA A 245 25.25 16.86 -23.51
C ALA A 245 26.59 16.29 -23.03
N ALA A 246 26.75 14.95 -23.04
CA ALA A 246 28.02 14.29 -22.74
C ALA A 246 29.10 14.68 -23.77
N ASP A 247 28.77 14.63 -25.06
CA ASP A 247 29.69 15.02 -26.16
C ASP A 247 30.07 16.51 -26.12
N ARG A 248 29.22 17.38 -25.57
CA ARG A 248 29.55 18.81 -25.37
C ARG A 248 30.48 18.98 -24.17
N PHE A 249 30.21 18.29 -23.07
CA PHE A 249 31.04 18.34 -21.88
C PHE A 249 32.47 17.88 -22.19
N ASP A 250 32.64 16.75 -22.87
CA ASP A 250 33.97 16.24 -23.25
C ASP A 250 34.74 17.24 -24.13
N ARG A 251 34.06 17.88 -25.10
CA ARG A 251 34.68 18.91 -25.95
C ARG A 251 35.11 20.18 -25.20
N ASP A 252 34.34 20.62 -24.21
CA ASP A 252 34.69 21.81 -23.43
C ASP A 252 35.93 21.54 -22.53
N PHE A 253 36.08 20.31 -22.02
CA PHE A 253 37.27 19.90 -21.27
C PHE A 253 38.52 19.81 -22.15
N ASP A 254 38.40 19.30 -23.37
CA ASP A 254 39.52 19.22 -24.32
C ASP A 254 40.00 20.61 -24.80
N HIS A 255 39.13 21.63 -24.78
CA HIS A 255 39.50 23.00 -25.16
C HIS A 255 40.20 23.82 -24.07
N GLU A 256 40.14 23.40 -22.80
CA GLU A 256 40.81 24.11 -21.69
C GLU A 256 42.31 23.73 -21.56
N GLU A 257 42.75 22.64 -22.21
CA GLU A 257 44.16 22.22 -22.29
C GLU A 257 44.93 22.78 -23.49
N ALA A 258 44.32 23.62 -24.35
CA ALA A 258 45.09 24.35 -25.36
C ALA A 258 46.09 25.27 -24.64
N PRO A 259 47.41 25.02 -24.74
CA PRO A 259 48.37 25.80 -23.97
C PRO A 259 48.31 27.26 -24.43
N LEU A 260 48.13 28.16 -23.45
CA LEU A 260 48.26 29.62 -23.55
C LEU A 260 49.71 30.04 -23.91
N THR A 261 50.38 29.35 -24.83
CA THR A 261 51.76 29.58 -25.26
C THR A 261 51.87 30.42 -26.53
N GLU A 262 50.79 30.96 -27.07
CA GLU A 262 50.88 32.00 -28.09
C GLU A 262 50.81 33.41 -27.46
N ARG A 263 51.69 33.64 -26.47
CA ARG A 263 52.05 35.00 -26.06
C ARG A 263 52.87 35.64 -27.17
N VAL A 264 52.18 36.35 -28.06
CA VAL A 264 52.55 37.65 -28.63
C VAL A 264 54.07 37.91 -28.65
N THR A 265 54.78 37.42 -29.65
CA THR A 265 56.09 37.96 -30.04
C THR A 265 55.86 39.15 -30.95
N ARG A 266 55.55 40.30 -30.35
CA ARG A 266 55.59 41.59 -31.06
C ARG A 266 57.07 41.95 -31.27
N PRO A 267 57.56 42.16 -32.50
CA PRO A 267 58.93 42.62 -32.71
C PRO A 267 59.07 44.05 -32.16
N LEU A 268 60.09 44.30 -31.35
CA LEU A 268 60.49 45.67 -30.99
C LEU A 268 61.00 46.40 -32.24
N PRO A 269 60.65 47.68 -32.46
CA PRO A 269 61.23 48.48 -33.53
C PRO A 269 62.72 48.76 -33.22
N PRO A 270 63.61 48.77 -34.23
CA PRO A 270 65.03 49.02 -34.03
C PRO A 270 65.25 50.45 -33.56
N GLY A 271 66.04 50.57 -32.48
CA GLY A 271 66.46 51.84 -31.93
C GLY A 271 67.20 52.68 -32.97
N GLY A 272 66.78 53.93 -33.08
CA GLY A 272 67.57 54.97 -33.74
C GLY A 272 68.76 55.33 -32.87
N VAL A 273 69.92 55.52 -33.50
CA VAL A 273 70.97 56.40 -33.01
C VAL A 273 71.55 57.15 -34.22
N VAL A 274 71.76 58.43 -33.97
CA VAL A 274 72.51 59.44 -34.76
C VAL A 274 73.87 58.90 -35.23
#